data_AF-A0A3E1P8L8-F1
#
_entry.id   AF-A0A3E1P8L8-F1
#
_cell.length_a   1.000
_cell.length_b   1.000
_cell.length_c   1.000
_cell.angle_alpha   90.00
_cell.angle_beta   90.00
_cell.angle_gamma   90.00
#
_symmetry.space_group_name_H-M   'P 1'
#
loop_
_entity.id
_entity.type
_entity.pdbx_description
1 polymer ?
#
loop_
_entity_poly.entity_id
_entity_poly.type
_entity_poly.pdbx_seq_one_letter_code
_entity_poly.pdbx_strand_id
1 'polypeptide(L)'
;MSNSQHDALFILIKTLTKAEKRNFQLAFNKNNSKEDVLFIQLFNTLDKLKEYDEEQILKKIPAIKKQQLSNVKAHLYKQLLTTLRLLYKQKDPLIDLREQLDYARVLYSKGLYNQSLKLLSKAKAMAIEQEEVMLSYEIIEFEKLIESRHITRSLENRADELSEESRVIEQKLSNISKLSTLSLRMYGLYLKLGHARDERDANMVKLFFEKELPANCHQDMSFYEKIHLYQAYSWYYYILQDFVMFYRYTRKWVDLFTLYPSLQKTDVELYIKAMHNLLTAQFYTSNHVKFIRDLGTLETFIADNNETFNENTKTTAFVYLYTARINRYFLEGTFSEGLVIIPQLEAEIAEHQLKVDQHRVLLFYYKIACLYFGSGDNNKAIVYLNKIIHLRIGNLRADIQCFARILHLIAHYELENYSLVEYLIKSVYHFIAKNKDLGQMMEEILKFLRKNIYANPKALKSAFANLKEKLVQLSQNPYERRSFLYLDIISWLESKIEGIPVQDVIRRKFVKREKRI
;
A
#
# COMPACT_ATOMS: atom_id res chain seq x y z
N MET A 1 -18.00 -11.00 27.29
CA MET A 1 -16.61 -11.51 27.28
C MET A 1 -15.86 -10.68 26.25
N SER A 2 -15.08 -9.71 26.72
CA SER A 2 -14.36 -8.75 25.89
C SER A 2 -13.24 -9.46 25.13
N ASN A 3 -13.29 -9.38 23.80
CA ASN A 3 -12.27 -9.75 22.82
C ASN A 3 -10.85 -9.90 23.39
N SER A 4 -10.45 -11.12 23.75
CA SER A 4 -9.14 -11.45 24.30
C SER A 4 -8.00 -11.34 23.28
N GLN A 5 -8.28 -11.23 21.97
CA GLN A 5 -7.24 -11.08 20.93
C GLN A 5 -6.74 -9.63 20.72
N HIS A 6 -7.23 -8.64 21.47
CA HIS A 6 -6.97 -7.21 21.21
C HIS A 6 -6.26 -6.45 22.35
N ASP A 7 -5.62 -7.14 23.30
CA ASP A 7 -4.85 -6.43 24.34
C ASP A 7 -3.64 -5.67 23.73
N ALA A 8 -3.65 -4.35 23.87
CA ALA A 8 -2.68 -3.46 23.23
C ALA A 8 -1.24 -3.71 23.70
N LEU A 9 -1.03 -4.03 24.98
CA LEU A 9 0.30 -4.32 25.50
C LEU A 9 0.83 -5.65 24.96
N PHE A 10 -0.01 -6.68 24.95
CA PHE A 10 0.34 -7.96 24.38
C PHE A 10 0.72 -7.83 22.90
N ILE A 11 -0.09 -7.12 22.11
CA ILE A 11 0.19 -6.86 20.68
C ILE A 11 1.55 -6.16 20.53
N LEU A 12 1.80 -5.08 21.28
CA LEU A 12 3.07 -4.36 21.21
C LEU A 12 4.26 -5.27 21.53
N ILE A 13 4.19 -6.05 22.63
CA ILE A 13 5.27 -7.00 23.00
C ILE A 13 5.54 -8.02 21.90
N LYS A 14 4.49 -8.49 21.22
CA LYS A 14 4.62 -9.44 20.10
C LYS A 14 5.24 -8.84 18.85
N THR A 15 5.19 -7.52 18.68
CA THR A 15 5.85 -6.83 17.57
C THR A 15 7.35 -6.60 17.77
N LEU A 16 7.86 -6.76 19.01
CA LEU A 16 9.25 -6.45 19.32
C LEU A 16 10.23 -7.47 18.73
N THR A 17 11.31 -6.95 18.16
CA THR A 17 12.50 -7.71 17.77
C THR A 17 13.26 -8.24 18.99
N LYS A 18 14.11 -9.26 18.78
CA LYS A 18 15.00 -9.78 19.85
C LYS A 18 15.89 -8.67 20.45
N ALA A 19 16.35 -7.73 19.63
CA ALA A 19 17.18 -6.62 20.06
C ALA A 19 16.39 -5.63 20.94
N GLU A 20 15.16 -5.27 20.57
CA GLU A 20 14.28 -4.41 21.37
C GLU A 20 13.91 -5.04 22.70
N LYS A 21 13.56 -6.34 22.71
CA LYS A 21 13.28 -7.09 23.95
C LYS A 21 14.47 -7.08 24.90
N ARG A 22 15.67 -7.30 24.37
CA ARG A 22 16.92 -7.25 25.15
C ARG A 22 17.18 -5.85 25.70
N ASN A 23 16.99 -4.81 24.90
CA ASN A 23 17.17 -3.42 25.34
C ASN A 23 16.21 -3.08 26.50
N PHE A 24 14.94 -3.47 26.38
CA PHE A 24 13.95 -3.31 27.44
C PHE A 24 14.36 -4.02 28.74
N GLN A 25 14.76 -5.30 28.67
CA GLN A 25 15.22 -6.02 29.86
C GLN A 25 16.44 -5.37 30.53
N LEU A 26 17.39 -4.86 29.74
CA LEU A 26 18.57 -4.16 30.25
C LEU A 26 18.22 -2.82 30.92
N ALA A 27 17.22 -2.09 30.42
CA ALA A 27 16.80 -0.82 30.99
C ALA A 27 16.23 -0.99 32.41
N PHE A 28 15.43 -2.04 32.64
CA PHE A 28 14.78 -2.31 33.92
C PHE A 28 15.67 -3.04 34.94
N ASN A 29 16.70 -3.76 34.49
CA ASN A 29 17.68 -4.40 35.37
C ASN A 29 18.65 -3.41 36.06
N LYS A 30 18.66 -2.13 35.69
CA LYS A 30 19.62 -1.15 36.24
C LYS A 30 19.26 -0.65 37.65
N ASN A 31 17.97 -0.48 37.94
CA ASN A 31 17.53 0.14 39.19
C ASN A 31 17.06 -0.89 40.25
N ASN A 32 16.78 -2.14 39.83
CA ASN A 32 16.38 -3.27 40.71
C ASN A 32 15.27 -2.93 41.72
N SER A 33 14.33 -2.04 41.38
CA SER A 33 13.20 -1.74 42.25
C SER A 33 12.19 -2.90 42.25
N LYS A 34 11.37 -3.01 43.30
CA LYS A 34 10.30 -4.03 43.36
C LYS A 34 9.31 -3.91 42.19
N GLU A 35 9.08 -2.69 41.71
CA GLU A 35 8.22 -2.44 40.54
C GLU A 35 8.88 -2.90 39.24
N ASP A 36 10.18 -2.67 39.07
CA ASP A 36 10.93 -3.12 37.88
C ASP A 36 10.90 -4.64 37.74
N VAL A 37 11.07 -5.36 38.86
CA VAL A 37 10.96 -6.83 38.88
C VAL A 37 9.56 -7.28 38.44
N LEU A 38 8.51 -6.60 38.90
CA LEU A 38 7.13 -6.91 38.52
C LEU A 38 6.89 -6.67 37.02
N PHE A 39 7.40 -5.58 36.47
CA PHE A 39 7.31 -5.26 35.05
C PHE A 39 8.05 -6.26 34.17
N ILE A 40 9.25 -6.69 34.56
CA ILE A 40 10.00 -7.72 33.85
C ILE A 40 9.26 -9.06 33.88
N GLN A 41 8.69 -9.45 35.03
CA GLN A 41 7.90 -10.68 35.15
C GLN A 41 6.66 -10.65 34.25
N LEU A 42 5.92 -9.54 34.23
CA LEU A 42 4.76 -9.36 33.37
C LEU A 42 5.14 -9.39 31.89
N PHE A 43 6.19 -8.65 31.50
CA PHE A 43 6.71 -8.63 30.14
C PHE A 43 7.09 -10.03 29.66
N ASN A 44 7.90 -10.76 30.44
CA ASN A 44 8.35 -12.11 30.09
C ASN A 44 7.19 -13.11 30.02
N THR A 45 6.16 -12.94 30.86
CA THR A 45 4.96 -13.78 30.83
C THR A 45 4.18 -13.54 29.55
N LEU A 46 3.90 -12.28 29.21
CA LEU A 46 3.20 -11.91 27.98
C LEU A 46 3.98 -12.33 26.73
N ASP A 47 5.31 -12.18 26.72
CA ASP A 47 6.14 -12.59 25.59
C ASP A 47 6.08 -14.09 25.30
N LYS A 48 5.91 -14.93 26.34
CA LYS A 48 5.83 -16.39 26.20
C LYS A 48 4.43 -16.91 25.83
N LEU A 49 3.38 -16.13 26.06
CA LEU A 49 2.01 -16.57 25.76
C LEU A 49 1.75 -16.59 24.24
N LYS A 50 1.07 -17.61 23.72
CA LYS A 50 0.64 -17.65 22.31
C LYS A 50 -0.53 -16.72 22.05
N GLU A 51 -1.49 -16.73 22.97
CA GLU A 51 -2.68 -15.88 22.95
C GLU A 51 -2.79 -15.19 24.30
N TYR A 52 -3.41 -14.00 24.31
CA TYR A 52 -3.60 -13.26 25.55
C TYR A 52 -4.64 -13.95 26.43
N ASP A 53 -4.25 -14.25 27.67
CA ASP A 53 -5.07 -14.90 28.68
C ASP A 53 -4.78 -14.30 30.05
N GLU A 54 -5.76 -13.58 30.59
CA GLU A 54 -5.66 -12.88 31.87
C GLU A 54 -5.50 -13.83 33.06
N GLU A 55 -6.21 -14.96 33.04
CA GLU A 55 -6.17 -15.93 34.14
C GLU A 55 -4.80 -16.60 34.20
N GLN A 56 -4.20 -16.91 33.05
CA GLN A 56 -2.84 -17.44 33.00
C GLN A 56 -1.80 -16.44 33.52
N ILE A 57 -1.97 -15.14 33.23
CA ILE A 57 -1.07 -14.09 33.73
C ILE A 57 -1.13 -14.05 35.26
N LEU A 58 -2.34 -13.99 35.83
CA LEU A 58 -2.55 -13.94 37.28
C LEU A 58 -2.06 -15.21 38.00
N LYS A 59 -2.23 -16.38 37.38
CA LYS A 59 -1.69 -17.65 37.91
C LYS A 59 -0.16 -17.67 37.93
N LYS A 60 0.49 -17.11 36.90
CA LYS A 60 1.96 -17.07 36.79
C LYS A 60 2.61 -15.96 37.63
N ILE A 61 1.87 -14.91 37.97
CA ILE A 61 2.38 -13.78 38.75
C ILE A 61 1.43 -13.49 39.94
N PRO A 62 1.52 -14.28 41.02
CA PRO A 62 0.63 -14.13 42.18
C PRO A 62 0.75 -12.77 42.89
N ALA A 63 1.86 -12.06 42.68
CA ALA A 63 2.08 -10.71 43.19
C ALA A 63 1.13 -9.66 42.58
N ILE A 64 0.56 -9.91 41.40
CA ILE A 64 -0.39 -9.01 40.75
C ILE A 64 -1.81 -9.43 41.14
N LYS A 65 -2.52 -8.57 41.87
CA LYS A 65 -3.96 -8.77 42.10
C LYS A 65 -4.74 -8.45 40.83
N LYS A 66 -5.87 -9.14 40.60
CA LYS A 66 -6.76 -8.89 39.46
C LYS A 66 -7.12 -7.41 39.27
N GLN A 67 -7.41 -6.71 40.37
CA GLN A 67 -7.73 -5.27 40.37
C GLN A 67 -6.57 -4.37 39.93
N GLN A 68 -5.31 -4.82 40.08
CA GLN A 68 -4.12 -4.06 39.76
C GLN A 68 -3.63 -4.31 38.33
N LEU A 69 -3.98 -5.45 37.73
CA LEU A 69 -3.43 -5.88 36.44
C LEU A 69 -3.61 -4.83 35.34
N SER A 70 -4.76 -4.17 35.27
CA SER A 70 -5.01 -3.10 34.29
C SER A 70 -3.99 -1.95 34.44
N ASN A 71 -3.76 -1.48 35.67
CA ASN A 71 -2.81 -0.41 35.95
C ASN A 71 -1.37 -0.87 35.66
N VAL A 72 -0.97 -2.05 36.13
CA VAL A 72 0.37 -2.59 35.90
C VAL A 72 0.65 -2.73 34.39
N LYS A 73 -0.34 -3.18 33.60
CA LYS A 73 -0.23 -3.20 32.12
C LYS A 73 -0.06 -1.79 31.54
N ALA A 74 -0.85 -0.81 31.97
CA ALA A 74 -0.76 0.56 31.47
C ALA A 74 0.62 1.20 31.79
N HIS A 75 1.15 0.95 32.99
CA HIS A 75 2.49 1.40 33.37
C HIS A 75 3.58 0.72 32.53
N LEU A 76 3.54 -0.61 32.39
CA LEU A 76 4.47 -1.36 31.55
C LEU A 76 4.41 -0.86 30.09
N TYR A 77 3.22 -0.60 29.56
CA TYR A 77 3.04 -0.05 28.23
C TYR A 77 3.73 1.30 28.05
N LYS A 78 3.52 2.24 28.98
CA LYS A 78 4.18 3.57 28.96
C LYS A 78 5.71 3.45 29.03
N GLN A 79 6.20 2.56 29.88
CA GLN A 79 7.63 2.31 30.05
C GLN A 79 8.27 1.69 28.81
N LEU A 80 7.56 0.74 28.19
CA LEU A 80 7.99 0.12 26.95
C LEU A 80 8.07 1.15 25.82
N LEU A 81 7.05 2.00 25.65
CA LEU A 81 7.08 3.10 24.68
C LEU A 81 8.23 4.09 24.93
N THR A 82 8.52 4.41 26.20
CA THR A 82 9.62 5.32 26.55
C THR A 82 10.97 4.72 26.16
N THR A 83 11.17 3.43 26.44
CA THR A 83 12.40 2.71 26.09
C THR A 83 12.57 2.61 24.57
N LEU A 84 11.49 2.30 23.84
CA LEU A 84 11.50 2.28 22.39
C LEU A 84 11.84 3.66 21.81
N ARG A 85 11.22 4.74 22.29
CA ARG A 85 11.53 6.10 21.81
C ARG A 85 13.03 6.42 21.92
N LEU A 86 13.66 6.07 23.04
CA LEU A 86 15.10 6.28 23.24
C LEU A 86 15.96 5.46 22.27
N LEU A 87 15.55 4.23 21.96
CA LEU A 87 16.21 3.39 20.96
C LEU A 87 16.05 3.98 19.54
N TYR A 88 14.84 4.39 19.19
CA TYR A 88 14.49 4.87 17.84
C TYR A 88 15.02 6.27 17.56
N LYS A 89 15.34 7.09 18.59
CA LYS A 89 16.00 8.39 18.42
C LYS A 89 17.24 8.34 17.52
N GLN A 90 18.03 7.29 17.59
CA GLN A 90 19.24 7.14 16.77
C GLN A 90 18.95 6.76 15.32
N LYS A 91 17.72 6.32 15.02
CA LYS A 91 17.30 5.81 13.71
C LYS A 91 16.35 6.76 12.99
N ASP A 92 15.57 7.54 13.73
CA ASP A 92 14.55 8.44 13.21
C ASP A 92 14.94 9.90 13.51
N PRO A 93 15.40 10.66 12.50
CA PRO A 93 15.77 12.06 12.65
C PRO A 93 14.64 12.95 13.19
N LEU A 94 13.38 12.60 12.97
CA LEU A 94 12.25 13.39 13.47
C LEU A 94 12.10 13.25 14.98
N ILE A 95 12.39 12.07 15.55
CA ILE A 95 12.37 11.87 17.02
C ILE A 95 13.46 12.73 17.67
N ASP A 96 14.67 12.75 17.11
CA ASP A 96 15.76 13.59 17.61
C ASP A 96 15.41 15.08 17.46
N LEU A 97 14.91 15.51 16.30
CA LEU A 97 14.52 16.90 16.05
C LEU A 97 13.46 17.41 17.05
N ARG A 98 12.44 16.61 17.33
CA ARG A 98 11.41 16.97 18.34
C ARG A 98 11.99 17.08 19.75
N GLU A 99 12.95 16.22 20.10
CA GLU A 99 13.62 16.33 21.40
C GLU A 99 14.47 17.61 21.51
N GLN A 100 15.13 18.03 20.42
CA GLN A 100 15.86 19.31 20.41
C GLN A 100 14.92 20.51 20.66
N LEU A 101 13.71 20.47 20.10
CA LEU A 101 12.66 21.46 20.37
C LEU A 101 12.24 21.45 21.84
N ASP A 102 12.04 20.28 22.43
CA ASP A 102 11.70 20.14 23.85
C ASP A 102 12.81 20.71 24.75
N TYR A 103 14.09 20.44 24.43
CA TYR A 103 15.22 21.02 25.14
C TYR A 103 15.27 22.54 25.01
N ALA A 104 15.01 23.09 23.81
CA ALA A 104 14.92 24.53 23.61
C ALA A 104 13.81 25.17 24.48
N ARG A 105 12.65 24.49 24.61
CA ARG A 105 11.54 24.93 25.49
C ARG A 105 11.91 24.90 26.97
N VAL A 106 12.64 23.87 27.42
CA VAL A 106 13.14 23.78 28.81
C VAL A 106 14.12 24.91 29.10
N LEU A 107 15.08 25.16 28.21
CA LEU A 107 16.06 26.25 28.38
C LEU A 107 15.40 27.62 28.41
N TYR A 108 14.43 27.86 27.52
CA TYR A 108 13.62 29.09 27.52
C TYR A 108 12.89 29.26 28.87
N SER A 109 12.24 28.21 29.37
CA SER A 109 11.55 28.24 30.67
C SER A 109 12.48 28.48 31.86
N LYS A 110 13.79 28.22 31.69
CA LYS A 110 14.83 28.50 32.68
C LYS A 110 15.49 29.88 32.52
N GLY A 111 15.03 30.70 31.57
CA GLY A 111 15.60 32.02 31.27
C GLY A 111 16.88 31.99 30.43
N LEU A 112 17.26 30.83 29.88
CA LEU A 112 18.50 30.62 29.11
C LEU A 112 18.27 30.86 27.61
N TYR A 113 17.84 32.07 27.24
CA TYR A 113 17.35 32.40 25.89
C TYR A 113 18.38 32.16 24.77
N ASN A 114 19.63 32.62 24.94
CA ASN A 114 20.67 32.43 23.95
C ASN A 114 21.02 30.94 23.74
N GLN A 115 20.91 30.12 24.79
CA GLN A 115 21.12 28.67 24.66
C GLN A 115 19.95 28.01 23.94
N SER A 116 18.72 28.46 24.21
CA SER A 116 17.52 28.05 23.49
C SER A 116 17.64 28.37 21.99
N LEU A 117 17.97 29.61 21.62
CA LEU A 117 18.18 30.03 20.23
C LEU A 117 19.28 29.22 19.52
N LYS A 118 20.36 28.86 20.23
CA LYS A 118 21.41 27.99 19.67
C LYS A 118 20.91 26.58 19.34
N LEU A 119 20.01 26.03 20.15
CA LEU A 119 19.36 24.75 19.83
C LEU A 119 18.38 24.90 18.66
N LEU A 120 17.58 25.96 18.64
CA LEU A 120 16.64 26.25 17.54
C LEU A 120 17.34 26.39 16.19
N SER A 121 18.48 27.08 16.14
CA SER A 121 19.29 27.20 14.92
C SER A 121 19.75 25.84 14.38
N LYS A 122 20.21 24.93 15.25
CA LYS A 122 20.59 23.57 14.85
C LYS A 122 19.38 22.74 14.41
N ALA A 123 18.29 22.82 15.18
CA ALA A 123 17.04 22.14 14.85
C ALA A 123 16.49 22.62 13.49
N LYS A 124 16.62 23.92 13.17
CA LYS A 124 16.20 24.49 11.89
C LYS A 124 16.99 23.90 10.72
N ALA A 125 18.31 23.79 10.85
CA ALA A 125 19.14 23.17 9.83
C ALA A 125 18.74 21.70 9.58
N MET A 126 18.52 20.94 10.66
CA MET A 126 18.02 19.56 10.57
C MET A 126 16.63 19.47 9.93
N ALA A 127 15.71 20.36 10.30
CA ALA A 127 14.36 20.38 9.75
C ALA A 127 14.35 20.68 8.25
N ILE A 128 15.20 21.61 7.79
CA ILE A 128 15.37 21.92 6.36
C ILE A 128 15.97 20.73 5.61
N GLU A 129 17.01 20.08 6.16
CA GLU A 129 17.63 18.90 5.55
C GLU A 129 16.65 17.74 5.37
N GLN A 130 15.74 17.55 6.32
CA GLN A 130 14.72 16.50 6.30
C GLN A 130 13.41 16.92 5.59
N GLU A 131 13.34 18.12 5.01
CA GLU A 131 12.14 18.69 4.39
C GLU A 131 10.92 18.74 5.34
N GLU A 132 11.16 18.87 6.65
CA GLU A 132 10.15 18.95 7.71
C GLU A 132 9.59 20.37 7.83
N VAL A 133 8.73 20.74 6.89
CA VAL A 133 8.18 22.11 6.76
C VAL A 133 7.40 22.53 8.01
N MET A 134 6.64 21.61 8.63
CA MET A 134 5.83 21.92 9.82
C MET A 134 6.69 22.19 11.06
N LEU A 135 7.75 21.40 11.27
CA LEU A 135 8.68 21.63 12.37
C LEU A 135 9.52 22.88 12.12
N SER A 136 9.87 23.15 10.85
CA SER A 136 10.54 24.41 10.48
C SER A 136 9.69 25.62 10.84
N TYR A 137 8.37 25.58 10.59
CA TYR A 137 7.44 26.63 11.01
C TYR A 137 7.41 26.79 12.55
N GLU A 138 7.27 25.68 13.29
CA GLU A 138 7.27 25.72 14.76
C GLU A 138 8.55 26.32 15.33
N ILE A 139 9.71 26.00 14.73
CA ILE A 139 11.00 26.55 15.13
C ILE A 139 11.04 28.07 14.92
N ILE A 140 10.61 28.56 13.75
CA ILE A 140 10.58 30.00 13.45
C ILE A 140 9.64 30.75 14.38
N GLU A 141 8.44 30.21 14.63
CA GLU A 141 7.49 30.82 15.56
C GLU A 141 8.05 30.87 16.98
N PHE A 142 8.85 29.87 17.36
CA PHE A 142 9.54 29.89 18.64
C PHE A 142 10.68 30.91 18.68
N GLU A 143 11.45 31.06 17.60
CA GLU A 143 12.44 32.14 17.47
C GLU A 143 11.77 33.52 17.61
N LYS A 144 10.67 33.79 16.89
CA LYS A 144 9.90 35.04 17.01
C LYS A 144 9.39 35.29 18.42
N LEU A 145 8.92 34.24 19.11
CA LEU A 145 8.46 34.36 20.50
C LEU A 145 9.57 34.80 21.44
N ILE A 146 10.80 34.32 21.24
CA ILE A 146 11.95 34.72 22.05
C ILE A 146 12.33 36.18 21.73
N GLU A 147 12.49 36.52 20.45
CA GLU A 147 12.90 37.86 20.01
C GLU A 147 11.89 38.95 20.38
N SER A 148 10.58 38.64 20.34
CA SER A 148 9.53 39.61 20.71
C SER A 148 9.45 39.90 22.21
N ARG A 149 10.01 39.04 23.06
CA ARG A 149 9.90 39.14 24.54
C ARG A 149 11.21 39.52 25.22
N HIS A 150 12.34 39.34 24.54
CA HIS A 150 13.65 39.47 25.13
C HIS A 150 14.59 40.22 24.20
N ILE A 151 15.36 41.14 24.75
CA ILE A 151 16.47 41.76 24.03
C ILE A 151 17.58 40.70 23.92
N THR A 152 17.53 39.93 22.84
CA THR A 152 18.65 39.10 22.44
C THR A 152 19.58 39.99 21.61
N ARG A 153 20.90 39.79 21.67
CA ARG A 153 21.85 40.58 20.85
C ARG A 153 21.83 40.16 19.38
N SER A 154 20.68 39.70 18.90
CA SER A 154 20.44 39.34 17.51
C SER A 154 20.52 40.60 16.64
N LEU A 155 21.01 40.42 15.42
CA LEU A 155 21.35 41.47 14.46
C LEU A 155 20.17 42.41 14.19
N GLU A 156 20.46 43.66 13.79
CA GLU A 156 19.53 44.77 13.56
C GLU A 156 18.37 44.49 12.57
N ASN A 157 18.33 43.31 11.92
CA ASN A 157 17.31 42.91 10.94
C ASN A 157 16.64 41.55 11.23
N ARG A 158 16.87 40.92 12.39
CA ARG A 158 16.41 39.53 12.62
C ARG A 158 14.88 39.38 12.58
N ALA A 159 14.14 40.40 12.99
CA ALA A 159 12.67 40.39 12.94
C ALA A 159 12.15 40.34 11.49
N ASP A 160 12.79 41.06 10.56
CA ASP A 160 12.43 41.07 9.15
C ASP A 160 12.77 39.73 8.48
N GLU A 161 13.94 39.17 8.79
CA GLU A 161 14.34 37.83 8.34
C GLU A 161 13.34 36.75 8.77
N LEU A 162 12.98 36.72 10.06
CA LEU A 162 12.02 35.75 10.59
C LEU A 162 10.63 35.91 9.97
N SER A 163 10.23 37.15 9.66
CA SER A 163 8.95 37.45 9.02
C SER A 163 8.93 36.91 7.59
N GLU A 164 10.00 37.11 6.82
CA GLU A 164 10.11 36.57 5.47
C GLU A 164 10.23 35.04 5.46
N GLU A 165 11.08 34.46 6.33
CA GLU A 165 11.21 33.00 6.49
C GLU A 165 9.83 32.37 6.78
N SER A 166 9.05 32.96 7.71
CA SER A 166 7.69 32.50 8.03
C SER A 166 6.75 32.52 6.84
N ARG A 167 6.73 33.63 6.08
CA ARG A 167 5.85 33.79 4.92
C ARG A 167 6.12 32.71 3.86
N VAL A 168 7.40 32.43 3.60
CA VAL A 168 7.81 31.36 2.66
C VAL A 168 7.34 30.00 3.16
N ILE A 169 7.50 29.70 4.46
CA ILE A 169 7.08 28.42 5.03
C ILE A 169 5.55 28.28 5.05
N GLU A 170 4.80 29.33 5.38
CA GLU A 170 3.33 29.34 5.32
C GLU A 170 2.81 29.01 3.93
N GLN A 171 3.45 29.55 2.89
CA GLN A 171 3.11 29.22 1.50
C GLN A 171 3.35 27.73 1.20
N LYS A 172 4.48 27.18 1.61
CA LYS A 172 4.79 25.74 1.47
C LYS A 172 3.79 24.88 2.24
N LEU A 173 3.46 25.22 3.48
CA LEU A 173 2.46 24.52 4.28
C LEU A 173 1.08 24.52 3.62
N SER A 174 0.66 25.68 3.09
CA SER A 174 -0.61 25.81 2.35
C SER A 174 -0.64 24.87 1.14
N ASN A 175 0.45 24.84 0.37
CA ASN A 175 0.58 23.97 -0.80
C ASN A 175 0.58 22.49 -0.42
N ILE A 176 1.39 22.08 0.57
CA ILE A 176 1.43 20.71 1.09
C ILE A 176 0.05 20.28 1.55
N SER A 177 -0.66 21.12 2.32
CA SER A 177 -2.00 20.82 2.81
C SER A 177 -2.99 20.58 1.67
N LYS A 178 -3.02 21.48 0.68
CA LYS A 178 -3.91 21.36 -0.49
C LYS A 178 -3.57 20.14 -1.35
N LEU A 179 -2.31 19.94 -1.69
CA LEU A 179 -1.86 18.85 -2.56
C LEU A 179 -1.97 17.47 -1.89
N SER A 180 -1.60 17.35 -0.61
CA SER A 180 -1.76 16.10 0.15
C SER A 180 -3.23 15.73 0.29
N THR A 181 -4.10 16.71 0.54
CA THR A 181 -5.56 16.53 0.56
C THR A 181 -6.07 16.07 -0.79
N LEU A 182 -5.66 16.72 -1.88
CA LEU A 182 -6.04 16.30 -3.24
C LEU A 182 -5.59 14.86 -3.52
N SER A 183 -4.31 14.53 -3.27
CA SER A 183 -3.77 13.19 -3.44
C SER A 183 -4.55 12.14 -2.64
N LEU A 184 -4.85 12.42 -1.38
CA LEU A 184 -5.62 11.53 -0.50
C LEU A 184 -7.06 11.35 -0.99
N ARG A 185 -7.73 12.43 -1.40
CA ARG A 185 -9.10 12.37 -1.92
C ARG A 185 -9.17 11.63 -3.25
N MET A 186 -8.16 11.79 -4.11
CA MET A 186 -8.03 11.01 -5.34
C MET A 186 -7.83 9.52 -5.07
N TYR A 187 -7.00 9.17 -4.09
CA TYR A 187 -6.87 7.78 -3.64
C TYR A 187 -8.19 7.23 -3.09
N GLY A 188 -8.90 8.01 -2.26
CA GLY A 188 -10.23 7.66 -1.76
C GLY A 188 -11.27 7.47 -2.87
N LEU A 189 -11.21 8.29 -3.92
CA LEU A 189 -12.06 8.18 -5.09
C LEU A 189 -11.77 6.88 -5.86
N TYR A 190 -10.49 6.53 -6.05
CA TYR A 190 -10.09 5.25 -6.62
C TYR A 190 -10.56 4.06 -5.78
N LEU A 191 -10.42 4.12 -4.45
CA LEU A 191 -10.92 3.04 -3.58
C LEU A 191 -12.43 2.83 -3.74
N LYS A 192 -13.20 3.92 -3.89
CA LYS A 192 -14.66 3.86 -4.03
C LYS A 192 -15.13 3.41 -5.42
N LEU A 193 -14.50 3.90 -6.49
CA LEU A 193 -14.98 3.72 -7.87
C LEU A 193 -14.17 2.70 -8.68
N GLY A 194 -12.91 2.46 -8.29
CA GLY A 194 -11.92 1.81 -9.16
C GLY A 194 -11.54 2.72 -10.32
N HIS A 195 -11.36 2.13 -11.51
CA HIS A 195 -11.24 2.88 -12.75
C HIS A 195 -12.61 3.40 -13.21
N ALA A 196 -12.62 4.56 -13.86
CA ALA A 196 -13.83 5.17 -14.41
C ALA A 196 -14.55 4.21 -15.37
N ARG A 197 -15.85 4.01 -15.15
CA ARG A 197 -16.67 3.01 -15.87
C ARG A 197 -17.42 3.56 -17.06
N ASP A 198 -17.60 4.87 -17.11
CA ASP A 198 -18.32 5.58 -18.15
C ASP A 198 -17.85 7.04 -18.21
N GLU A 199 -18.42 7.78 -19.15
CA GLU A 199 -18.13 9.20 -19.34
C GLU A 199 -18.54 10.06 -18.14
N ARG A 200 -19.54 9.64 -17.35
CA ARG A 200 -20.01 10.39 -16.18
C ARG A 200 -18.99 10.29 -15.06
N ASP A 201 -18.50 9.07 -14.77
CA ASP A 201 -17.42 8.83 -13.83
C ASP A 201 -16.16 9.62 -14.26
N ALA A 202 -15.81 9.57 -15.55
CA ALA A 202 -14.64 10.29 -16.07
C ALA A 202 -14.77 11.81 -15.92
N ASN A 203 -15.91 12.40 -16.29
CA ASN A 203 -16.14 13.83 -16.16
C ASN A 203 -16.17 14.28 -14.70
N MET A 204 -16.75 13.47 -13.80
CA MET A 204 -16.72 13.76 -12.37
C MET A 204 -15.29 13.78 -11.82
N VAL A 205 -14.44 12.82 -12.22
CA VAL A 205 -13.01 12.78 -11.84
C VAL A 205 -12.27 14.02 -12.38
N LYS A 206 -12.52 14.40 -13.63
CA LYS A 206 -11.93 15.59 -14.27
C LYS A 206 -12.27 16.88 -13.53
N LEU A 207 -13.57 17.14 -13.36
CA LEU A 207 -14.06 18.33 -12.67
C LEU A 207 -13.59 18.39 -11.22
N PHE A 208 -13.56 17.23 -10.53
CA PHE A 208 -13.05 17.16 -9.17
C PHE A 208 -11.56 17.55 -9.11
N PHE A 209 -10.74 16.97 -9.98
CA PHE A 209 -9.31 17.24 -10.00
C PHE A 209 -9.00 18.69 -10.36
N GLU A 210 -9.62 19.22 -11.42
CA GLU A 210 -9.42 20.60 -11.88
C GLU A 210 -9.83 21.63 -10.83
N LYS A 211 -10.93 21.38 -10.10
CA LYS A 211 -11.42 22.27 -9.05
C LYS A 211 -10.47 22.33 -7.85
N GLU A 212 -9.87 21.21 -7.50
CA GLU A 212 -9.09 21.05 -6.26
C GLU A 212 -7.58 21.27 -6.47
N LEU A 213 -7.12 21.32 -7.74
CA LEU A 213 -5.73 21.60 -8.09
C LEU A 213 -5.39 23.08 -7.81
N PRO A 214 -4.34 23.39 -7.02
CA PRO A 214 -3.93 24.77 -6.77
C PRO A 214 -3.40 25.48 -8.04
N ALA A 215 -3.84 26.72 -8.29
CA ALA A 215 -3.54 27.46 -9.53
C ALA A 215 -2.04 27.78 -9.79
N ASN A 216 -1.17 27.73 -8.77
CA ASN A 216 0.24 28.16 -8.87
C ASN A 216 1.26 27.04 -8.54
N CYS A 217 0.92 25.77 -8.76
CA CYS A 217 1.70 24.62 -8.26
C CYS A 217 2.95 24.22 -9.08
N HIS A 218 3.71 25.14 -9.67
CA HIS A 218 4.74 24.76 -10.67
C HIS A 218 6.14 25.38 -10.53
N GLN A 219 6.37 26.34 -9.63
CA GLN A 219 7.69 26.94 -9.39
C GLN A 219 8.12 26.77 -7.93
N ASP A 220 9.40 26.46 -7.72
CA ASP A 220 10.10 26.40 -6.41
C ASP A 220 9.48 25.51 -5.31
N MET A 221 8.78 24.44 -5.72
CA MET A 221 8.23 23.46 -4.78
C MET A 221 9.32 22.64 -4.06
N SER A 222 9.09 22.40 -2.78
CA SER A 222 9.78 21.43 -1.94
C SER A 222 9.61 19.99 -2.44
N PHE A 223 10.36 19.06 -1.84
CA PHE A 223 10.22 17.63 -2.14
C PHE A 223 8.78 17.14 -1.93
N TYR A 224 8.20 17.34 -0.74
CA TYR A 224 6.87 16.80 -0.42
C TYR A 224 5.73 17.46 -1.21
N GLU A 225 5.84 18.74 -1.59
CA GLU A 225 4.91 19.37 -2.53
C GLU A 225 4.91 18.63 -3.88
N LYS A 226 6.10 18.34 -4.44
CA LYS A 226 6.23 17.59 -5.69
C LYS A 226 5.71 16.16 -5.56
N ILE A 227 6.00 15.48 -4.44
CA ILE A 227 5.47 14.13 -4.14
C ILE A 227 3.94 14.14 -4.21
N HIS A 228 3.28 15.02 -3.46
CA HIS A 228 1.83 15.05 -3.41
C HIS A 228 1.20 15.42 -4.76
N LEU A 229 1.81 16.37 -5.49
CA LEU A 229 1.39 16.71 -6.85
C LEU A 229 1.47 15.49 -7.79
N TYR A 230 2.61 14.79 -7.79
CA TYR A 230 2.81 13.64 -8.66
C TYR A 230 1.92 12.46 -8.28
N GLN A 231 1.66 12.24 -7.00
CA GLN A 231 0.69 11.26 -6.53
C GLN A 231 -0.74 11.60 -7.00
N ALA A 232 -1.15 12.86 -6.87
CA ALA A 232 -2.46 13.33 -7.30
C ALA A 232 -2.65 13.08 -8.81
N TYR A 233 -1.69 13.50 -9.63
CA TYR A 233 -1.72 13.20 -11.07
C TYR A 233 -1.66 11.70 -11.38
N SER A 234 -0.88 10.94 -10.61
CA SER A 234 -0.80 9.48 -10.79
C SER A 234 -2.17 8.84 -10.59
N TRP A 235 -2.88 9.17 -9.50
CA TRP A 235 -4.24 8.68 -9.27
C TRP A 235 -5.22 9.17 -10.33
N TYR A 236 -5.14 10.44 -10.73
CA TYR A 236 -5.97 11.02 -11.78
C TYR A 236 -5.90 10.22 -13.09
N TYR A 237 -4.69 10.05 -13.62
CA TYR A 237 -4.49 9.32 -14.87
C TYR A 237 -4.72 7.81 -14.71
N TYR A 238 -4.46 7.26 -13.53
CA TYR A 238 -4.75 5.85 -13.25
C TYR A 238 -6.25 5.57 -13.28
N ILE A 239 -7.08 6.38 -12.61
CA ILE A 239 -8.55 6.23 -12.62
C ILE A 239 -9.10 6.37 -14.04
N LEU A 240 -8.57 7.33 -14.82
CA LEU A 240 -8.94 7.57 -16.22
C LEU A 240 -8.32 6.58 -17.22
N GLN A 241 -7.50 5.63 -16.76
CA GLN A 241 -6.82 4.63 -17.58
C GLN A 241 -5.85 5.21 -18.63
N ASP A 242 -5.37 6.44 -18.45
CA ASP A 242 -4.27 7.01 -19.23
C ASP A 242 -2.95 6.52 -18.63
N PHE A 243 -2.59 5.27 -18.97
CA PHE A 243 -1.40 4.64 -18.43
C PHE A 243 -0.09 5.30 -18.90
N VAL A 244 -0.11 6.06 -20.00
CA VAL A 244 1.05 6.79 -20.50
C VAL A 244 1.35 7.98 -19.58
N MET A 245 0.33 8.77 -19.24
CA MET A 245 0.50 9.87 -18.31
C MET A 245 0.69 9.39 -16.87
N PHE A 246 0.05 8.29 -16.48
CA PHE A 246 0.35 7.61 -15.21
C PHE A 246 1.83 7.20 -15.11
N TYR A 247 2.40 6.60 -16.17
CA TYR A 247 3.83 6.29 -16.24
C TYR A 247 4.68 7.56 -16.11
N ARG A 248 4.32 8.64 -16.80
CA ARG A 248 5.07 9.91 -16.73
C ARG A 248 5.16 10.45 -15.30
N TYR A 249 4.05 10.49 -14.57
CA TYR A 249 4.02 11.05 -13.22
C TYR A 249 4.61 10.13 -12.16
N THR A 250 4.44 8.81 -12.29
CA THR A 250 5.12 7.84 -11.40
C THR A 250 6.64 7.83 -11.63
N ARG A 251 7.10 8.04 -12.87
CA ARG A 251 8.53 8.22 -13.16
C ARG A 251 9.08 9.49 -12.51
N LYS A 252 8.39 10.63 -12.68
CA LYS A 252 8.76 11.88 -11.99
C LYS A 252 8.82 11.71 -10.48
N TRP A 253 7.90 10.93 -9.89
CA TRP A 253 7.91 10.61 -8.46
C TRP A 253 9.15 9.81 -8.05
N VAL A 254 9.47 8.72 -8.75
CA VAL A 254 10.69 7.94 -8.46
C VAL A 254 11.96 8.78 -8.64
N ASP A 255 12.03 9.59 -9.70
CA ASP A 255 13.20 10.42 -10.00
C ASP A 255 13.48 11.48 -8.91
N LEU A 256 12.48 11.88 -8.10
CA LEU A 256 12.71 12.76 -6.95
C LEU A 256 13.67 12.14 -5.93
N PHE A 257 13.64 10.82 -5.72
CA PHE A 257 14.56 10.16 -4.79
C PHE A 257 15.99 10.12 -5.30
N THR A 258 16.20 10.32 -6.61
CA THR A 258 17.55 10.51 -7.17
C THR A 258 18.05 11.93 -6.90
N LEU A 259 17.15 12.92 -6.90
CA LEU A 259 17.48 14.32 -6.60
C LEU A 259 17.66 14.56 -5.08
N TYR A 260 16.98 13.77 -4.24
CA TYR A 260 16.99 13.87 -2.78
C TYR A 260 17.32 12.51 -2.13
N PRO A 261 18.57 12.01 -2.26
CA PRO A 261 18.94 10.66 -1.83
C PRO A 261 18.89 10.44 -0.31
N SER A 262 18.98 11.50 0.50
CA SER A 262 18.78 11.41 1.95
C SER A 262 17.36 10.92 2.28
N LEU A 263 16.35 11.42 1.57
CA LEU A 263 14.94 11.08 1.77
C LEU A 263 14.60 9.66 1.34
N GLN A 264 15.40 9.05 0.46
CA GLN A 264 15.26 7.61 0.15
C GLN A 264 15.58 6.73 1.38
N LYS A 265 16.47 7.21 2.27
CA LYS A 265 16.89 6.48 3.47
C LYS A 265 15.96 6.75 4.66
N THR A 266 15.38 7.94 4.74
CA THR A 266 14.53 8.34 5.86
C THR A 266 13.05 8.03 5.62
N ASP A 267 12.55 8.18 4.38
CA ASP A 267 11.19 7.80 3.99
C ASP A 267 11.19 6.63 2.98
N VAL A 268 11.68 5.49 3.47
CA VAL A 268 11.80 4.24 2.72
C VAL A 268 10.44 3.76 2.20
N GLU A 269 9.38 3.87 3.01
CA GLU A 269 8.05 3.41 2.63
C GLU A 269 7.51 4.19 1.43
N LEU A 270 7.71 5.51 1.39
CA LEU A 270 7.31 6.34 0.25
C LEU A 270 8.09 5.99 -1.02
N TYR A 271 9.38 5.68 -0.91
CA TYR A 271 10.18 5.22 -2.06
C TYR A 271 9.68 3.88 -2.63
N ILE A 272 9.46 2.87 -1.77
CA ILE A 272 8.93 1.57 -2.19
C ILE A 272 7.54 1.75 -2.86
N LYS A 273 6.70 2.65 -2.32
CA LYS A 273 5.41 2.99 -2.93
C LYS A 273 5.56 3.67 -4.29
N ALA A 274 6.54 4.56 -4.47
CA ALA A 274 6.84 5.17 -5.76
C ALA A 274 7.23 4.10 -6.80
N MET A 275 8.14 3.20 -6.42
CA MET A 275 8.58 2.07 -7.26
C MET A 275 7.43 1.15 -7.63
N HIS A 276 6.56 0.82 -6.68
CA HIS A 276 5.34 0.02 -6.94
C HIS A 276 4.45 0.64 -8.02
N ASN A 277 4.19 1.95 -7.94
CA ASN A 277 3.36 2.63 -8.90
C ASN A 277 4.03 2.72 -10.28
N LEU A 278 5.35 2.94 -10.33
CA LEU A 278 6.13 2.93 -11.57
C LEU A 278 6.08 1.55 -12.25
N LEU A 279 6.30 0.47 -11.49
CA LEU A 279 6.22 -0.91 -11.99
C LEU A 279 4.80 -1.24 -12.47
N THR A 280 3.78 -0.77 -11.76
CA THR A 280 2.38 -0.92 -12.17
C THR A 280 2.10 -0.18 -13.49
N ALA A 281 2.62 1.04 -13.66
CA ALA A 281 2.49 1.78 -14.92
C ALA A 281 3.22 1.08 -16.08
N GLN A 282 4.41 0.53 -15.83
CA GLN A 282 5.18 -0.23 -16.81
C GLN A 282 4.50 -1.54 -17.19
N PHE A 283 3.83 -2.20 -16.25
CA PHE A 283 2.99 -3.36 -16.51
C PHE A 283 1.85 -3.02 -17.47
N TYR A 284 1.05 -1.99 -17.17
CA TYR A 284 -0.08 -1.60 -18.00
C TYR A 284 0.32 -1.01 -19.37
N THR A 285 1.52 -0.43 -19.47
CA THR A 285 2.08 0.05 -20.75
C THR A 285 2.89 -1.02 -21.49
N SER A 286 2.97 -2.25 -20.97
CA SER A 286 3.77 -3.35 -21.53
C SER A 286 5.24 -3.00 -21.76
N ASN A 287 5.83 -2.11 -20.94
CA ASN A 287 7.22 -1.67 -21.07
C ASN A 287 8.18 -2.65 -20.36
N HIS A 288 8.31 -3.86 -20.91
CA HIS A 288 9.02 -4.98 -20.27
C HIS A 288 10.49 -4.67 -19.93
N VAL A 289 11.24 -4.04 -20.85
CA VAL A 289 12.66 -3.73 -20.62
C VAL A 289 12.85 -2.84 -19.41
N LYS A 290 12.05 -1.77 -19.28
CA LYS A 290 12.12 -0.88 -18.11
C LYS A 290 11.58 -1.57 -16.85
N PHE A 291 10.53 -2.39 -16.99
CA PHE A 291 9.94 -3.16 -15.89
C PHE A 291 10.96 -4.09 -15.22
N ILE A 292 11.70 -4.89 -15.99
CA ILE A 292 12.70 -5.82 -15.44
C ILE A 292 13.83 -5.06 -14.75
N ARG A 293 14.33 -3.98 -15.36
CA ARG A 293 15.36 -3.14 -14.75
C ARG A 293 14.89 -2.57 -13.41
N ASP A 294 13.74 -1.90 -13.40
CA ASP A 294 13.24 -1.21 -12.21
C ASP A 294 12.78 -2.22 -11.13
N LEU A 295 12.35 -3.43 -11.51
CA LEU A 295 12.08 -4.53 -10.59
C LEU A 295 13.36 -5.01 -9.92
N GLY A 296 14.44 -5.21 -10.69
CA GLY A 296 15.75 -5.58 -10.14
C GLY A 296 16.30 -4.53 -9.18
N THR A 297 16.10 -3.24 -9.49
CA THR A 297 16.43 -2.13 -8.56
C THR A 297 15.65 -2.25 -7.24
N LEU A 298 14.34 -2.53 -7.30
CA LEU A 298 13.51 -2.69 -6.11
C LEU A 298 13.92 -3.93 -5.30
N GLU A 299 14.20 -5.05 -5.96
CA GLU A 299 14.65 -6.29 -5.32
C GLU A 299 15.96 -6.10 -4.58
N THR A 300 16.95 -5.47 -5.23
CA THR A 300 18.26 -5.17 -4.64
C THR A 300 18.10 -4.22 -3.45
N PHE A 301 17.33 -3.14 -3.62
CA PHE A 301 17.09 -2.18 -2.55
C PHE A 301 16.43 -2.82 -1.32
N ILE A 302 15.41 -3.67 -1.52
CA ILE A 302 14.76 -4.38 -0.41
C ILE A 302 15.75 -5.34 0.25
N ALA A 303 16.51 -6.13 -0.52
CA ALA A 303 17.48 -7.07 0.02
C ALA A 303 18.55 -6.39 0.89
N ASP A 304 19.10 -5.27 0.41
CA ASP A 304 20.17 -4.53 1.08
C ASP A 304 19.71 -3.83 2.36
N ASN A 305 18.41 -3.49 2.47
CA ASN A 305 17.89 -2.67 3.57
C ASN A 305 16.89 -3.40 4.49
N ASN A 306 16.53 -4.66 4.20
CA ASN A 306 15.46 -5.39 4.90
C ASN A 306 15.62 -5.44 6.43
N GLU A 307 16.86 -5.54 6.93
CA GLU A 307 17.16 -5.58 8.37
C GLU A 307 16.88 -4.25 9.08
N THR A 308 16.93 -3.14 8.34
CA THR A 308 16.69 -1.78 8.86
C THR A 308 15.22 -1.39 8.82
N PHE A 309 14.41 -2.10 8.03
CA PHE A 309 13.00 -1.79 7.86
C PHE A 309 12.23 -1.98 9.16
N ASN A 310 11.37 -1.00 9.48
CA ASN A 310 10.35 -1.17 10.48
C ASN A 310 9.26 -2.14 9.96
N GLU A 311 8.39 -2.58 10.86
CA GLU A 311 7.36 -3.59 10.55
C GLU A 311 6.36 -3.15 9.46
N ASN A 312 6.04 -1.85 9.38
CA ASN A 312 5.19 -1.31 8.31
C ASN A 312 5.90 -1.38 6.96
N THR A 313 7.16 -0.97 6.92
CA THR A 313 7.98 -0.97 5.71
C THR A 313 8.17 -2.38 5.18
N LYS A 314 8.44 -3.37 6.04
CA LYS A 314 8.50 -4.79 5.64
C LYS A 314 7.19 -5.27 5.02
N THR A 315 6.07 -4.97 5.67
CA THR A 315 4.74 -5.33 5.17
C THR A 315 4.45 -4.69 3.80
N THR A 316 4.79 -3.41 3.63
CA THR A 316 4.64 -2.70 2.36
C THR A 316 5.59 -3.23 1.28
N ALA A 317 6.85 -3.50 1.61
CA ALA A 317 7.85 -4.09 0.73
C ALA A 317 7.40 -5.45 0.19
N PHE A 318 6.96 -6.33 1.08
CA PHE A 318 6.37 -7.62 0.75
C PHE A 318 5.23 -7.49 -0.26
N VAL A 319 4.20 -6.69 0.07
CA VAL A 319 3.01 -6.55 -0.76
C VAL A 319 3.38 -6.08 -2.18
N TYR A 320 4.23 -5.07 -2.27
CA TYR A 320 4.57 -4.45 -3.55
C TYR A 320 5.55 -5.28 -4.37
N LEU A 321 6.53 -5.94 -3.74
CA LEU A 321 7.47 -6.80 -4.41
C LEU A 321 6.79 -8.03 -5.03
N TYR A 322 5.97 -8.76 -4.26
CA TYR A 322 5.26 -9.92 -4.80
C TYR A 322 4.25 -9.54 -5.87
N THR A 323 3.59 -8.38 -5.74
CA THR A 323 2.73 -7.87 -6.80
C THR A 323 3.51 -7.67 -8.11
N ALA A 324 4.71 -7.09 -8.04
CA ALA A 324 5.55 -6.89 -9.22
C ALA A 324 6.10 -8.22 -9.78
N ARG A 325 6.53 -9.15 -8.92
CA ARG A 325 6.95 -10.50 -9.35
C ARG A 325 5.84 -11.25 -10.09
N ILE A 326 4.61 -11.22 -9.59
CA ILE A 326 3.48 -11.84 -10.28
C ILE A 326 3.21 -11.15 -11.63
N ASN A 327 3.25 -9.81 -11.65
CA ASN A 327 3.08 -9.05 -12.88
C ASN A 327 4.14 -9.39 -13.94
N ARG A 328 5.37 -9.74 -13.53
CA ARG A 328 6.41 -10.25 -14.45
C ARG A 328 5.94 -11.52 -15.17
N TYR A 329 5.49 -12.53 -14.43
CA TYR A 329 4.99 -13.78 -15.01
C TYR A 329 3.79 -13.55 -15.94
N PHE A 330 2.93 -12.58 -15.61
CA PHE A 330 1.81 -12.17 -16.48
C PHE A 330 2.24 -11.46 -17.77
N LEU A 331 3.35 -10.70 -17.76
CA LEU A 331 3.90 -10.08 -18.97
C LEU A 331 4.59 -11.11 -19.86
N GLU A 332 5.35 -12.01 -19.24
CA GLU A 332 6.20 -12.97 -19.93
C GLU A 332 5.44 -14.21 -20.40
N GLY A 333 4.21 -14.42 -19.93
CA GLY A 333 3.41 -15.62 -20.22
C GLY A 333 3.93 -16.88 -19.53
N THR A 334 4.72 -16.74 -18.45
CA THR A 334 5.40 -17.84 -17.74
C THR A 334 4.63 -18.25 -16.49
N PHE A 335 3.35 -18.57 -16.64
CA PHE A 335 2.43 -18.85 -15.52
C PHE A 335 2.86 -20.05 -14.68
N SER A 336 3.27 -21.16 -15.30
CA SER A 336 3.79 -22.34 -14.60
C SER A 336 5.02 -22.03 -13.74
N GLU A 337 5.96 -21.22 -14.24
CA GLU A 337 7.14 -20.78 -13.47
C GLU A 337 6.72 -19.92 -12.26
N GLY A 338 5.71 -19.08 -12.46
CA GLY A 338 5.13 -18.24 -11.41
C GLY A 338 4.50 -19.02 -10.25
N LEU A 339 4.24 -20.33 -10.39
CA LEU A 339 3.71 -21.14 -9.29
C LEU A 339 4.75 -21.37 -8.18
N VAL A 340 6.04 -21.26 -8.49
CA VAL A 340 7.14 -21.50 -7.54
C VAL A 340 7.12 -20.52 -6.37
N ILE A 341 6.65 -19.29 -6.57
CA ILE A 341 6.61 -18.25 -5.53
C ILE A 341 5.40 -18.37 -4.59
N ILE A 342 4.40 -19.19 -4.93
CA ILE A 342 3.12 -19.27 -4.19
C ILE A 342 3.30 -19.79 -2.75
N PRO A 343 4.05 -20.88 -2.48
CA PRO A 343 4.19 -21.39 -1.11
C PRO A 343 4.80 -20.35 -0.16
N GLN A 344 5.83 -19.63 -0.61
CA GLN A 344 6.44 -18.56 0.18
C GLN A 344 5.49 -17.38 0.36
N LEU A 345 4.79 -16.97 -0.71
CA LEU A 345 3.77 -15.92 -0.65
C LEU A 345 2.67 -16.27 0.37
N GLU A 346 2.18 -17.50 0.41
CA GLU A 346 1.16 -17.93 1.38
C GLU A 346 1.68 -17.89 2.82
N ALA A 347 2.93 -18.29 3.05
CA ALA A 347 3.57 -18.19 4.36
C ALA A 347 3.68 -16.73 4.82
N GLU A 348 4.10 -15.83 3.93
CA GLU A 348 4.20 -14.38 4.24
C GLU A 348 2.81 -13.75 4.44
N ILE A 349 1.78 -14.13 3.66
CA ILE A 349 0.40 -13.68 3.91
C ILE A 349 -0.06 -14.10 5.32
N ALA A 350 0.25 -15.33 5.75
CA ALA A 350 -0.11 -15.83 7.07
C ALA A 350 0.66 -15.10 8.20
N GLU A 351 1.96 -14.86 8.00
CA GLU A 351 2.79 -14.11 8.96
C GLU A 351 2.31 -12.67 9.14
N HIS A 352 1.90 -12.03 8.05
CA HIS A 352 1.45 -10.64 8.06
C HIS A 352 -0.08 -10.49 8.20
N GLN A 353 -0.83 -11.55 8.50
CA GLN A 353 -2.31 -11.55 8.48
C GLN A 353 -2.95 -10.52 9.40
N LEU A 354 -2.32 -10.20 10.55
CA LEU A 354 -2.79 -9.17 11.48
C LEU A 354 -2.49 -7.73 11.01
N LYS A 355 -1.58 -7.57 10.05
CA LYS A 355 -1.04 -6.27 9.62
C LYS A 355 -1.48 -5.89 8.20
N VAL A 356 -1.71 -6.87 7.33
CA VAL A 356 -2.09 -6.64 5.94
C VAL A 356 -3.58 -6.41 5.84
N ASP A 357 -3.94 -5.29 5.21
CA ASP A 357 -5.32 -4.98 4.87
C ASP A 357 -5.97 -6.11 4.03
N GLN A 358 -7.20 -6.48 4.39
CA GLN A 358 -7.90 -7.61 3.76
C GLN A 358 -8.08 -7.45 2.24
N HIS A 359 -8.17 -6.22 1.72
CA HIS A 359 -8.26 -6.00 0.28
C HIS A 359 -6.96 -6.35 -0.44
N ARG A 360 -5.80 -6.14 0.19
CA ARG A 360 -4.50 -6.57 -0.38
C ARG A 360 -4.42 -8.10 -0.45
N VAL A 361 -4.92 -8.79 0.58
CA VAL A 361 -5.00 -10.27 0.57
C VAL A 361 -5.92 -10.77 -0.55
N LEU A 362 -7.08 -10.14 -0.74
CA LEU A 362 -7.98 -10.46 -1.86
C LEU A 362 -7.31 -10.32 -3.23
N LEU A 363 -6.53 -9.25 -3.43
CA LEU A 363 -5.78 -9.05 -4.67
C LEU A 363 -4.74 -10.15 -4.90
N PHE A 364 -4.06 -10.60 -3.85
CA PHE A 364 -3.14 -11.74 -3.95
C PHE A 364 -3.87 -13.02 -4.31
N TYR A 365 -4.98 -13.35 -3.64
CA TYR A 365 -5.76 -14.54 -4.00
C TYR A 365 -6.26 -14.49 -5.44
N TYR A 366 -6.67 -13.32 -5.93
CA TYR A 366 -7.08 -13.18 -7.32
C TYR A 366 -5.91 -13.40 -8.29
N LYS A 367 -4.76 -12.80 -8.01
CA LYS A 367 -3.54 -12.99 -8.81
C LYS A 367 -3.04 -14.43 -8.79
N ILE A 368 -3.10 -15.12 -7.64
CA ILE A 368 -2.76 -16.53 -7.53
C ILE A 368 -3.73 -17.39 -8.34
N ALA A 369 -5.04 -17.09 -8.28
CA ALA A 369 -6.02 -17.77 -9.11
C ALA A 369 -5.73 -17.59 -10.61
N CYS A 370 -5.36 -16.38 -11.04
CA CYS A 370 -4.93 -16.13 -12.42
C CYS A 370 -3.64 -16.88 -12.79
N LEU A 371 -2.70 -17.07 -11.87
CA LEU A 371 -1.50 -17.89 -12.10
C LEU A 371 -1.87 -19.35 -12.40
N TYR A 372 -2.68 -19.96 -11.52
CA TYR A 372 -3.16 -21.34 -11.72
C TYR A 372 -4.03 -21.49 -12.97
N PHE A 373 -4.91 -20.52 -13.25
CA PHE A 373 -5.72 -20.53 -14.46
C PHE A 373 -4.85 -20.47 -15.71
N GLY A 374 -3.89 -19.54 -15.76
CA GLY A 374 -2.98 -19.39 -16.90
C GLY A 374 -2.07 -20.60 -17.13
N SER A 375 -1.69 -21.32 -16.06
CA SER A 375 -0.93 -22.57 -16.15
C SER A 375 -1.79 -23.80 -16.50
N GLY A 376 -3.12 -23.65 -16.57
CA GLY A 376 -4.08 -24.73 -16.86
C GLY A 376 -4.57 -25.52 -15.64
N ASP A 377 -4.14 -25.20 -14.41
CA ASP A 377 -4.61 -25.84 -13.18
C ASP A 377 -5.90 -25.17 -12.68
N ASN A 378 -7.00 -25.44 -13.38
CA ASN A 378 -8.31 -24.86 -13.09
C ASN A 378 -8.86 -25.27 -11.70
N ASN A 379 -8.49 -26.46 -11.21
CA ASN A 379 -8.90 -26.93 -9.89
C ASN A 379 -8.32 -26.02 -8.78
N LYS A 380 -7.02 -25.76 -8.81
CA LYS A 380 -6.42 -24.84 -7.83
C LYS A 380 -6.87 -23.40 -8.04
N ALA A 381 -7.09 -22.96 -9.28
CA ALA A 381 -7.66 -21.64 -9.54
C ALA A 381 -9.00 -21.46 -8.78
N ILE A 382 -9.90 -22.44 -8.87
CA ILE A 382 -11.18 -22.45 -8.15
C ILE A 382 -11.00 -22.36 -6.63
N VAL A 383 -10.01 -23.06 -6.06
CA VAL A 383 -9.72 -22.99 -4.61
C VAL A 383 -9.45 -21.55 -4.16
N TYR A 384 -8.60 -20.81 -4.88
CA TYR A 384 -8.30 -19.42 -4.54
C TYR A 384 -9.45 -18.46 -4.85
N LEU A 385 -10.21 -18.70 -5.91
CA LEU A 385 -11.41 -17.92 -6.23
C LEU A 385 -12.47 -18.07 -5.14
N ASN A 386 -12.62 -19.26 -4.56
CA ASN A 386 -13.52 -19.48 -3.43
C ASN A 386 -13.08 -18.74 -2.16
N LYS A 387 -11.76 -18.56 -1.93
CA LYS A 387 -11.26 -17.70 -0.83
C LYS A 387 -11.75 -16.26 -0.97
N ILE A 388 -11.99 -15.78 -2.19
CA ILE A 388 -12.52 -14.44 -2.47
C ILE A 388 -14.05 -14.44 -2.35
N ILE A 389 -14.70 -15.35 -3.08
CA ILE A 389 -16.16 -15.43 -3.26
C ILE A 389 -16.91 -15.64 -1.94
N HIS A 390 -16.33 -16.36 -0.99
CA HIS A 390 -16.94 -16.63 0.31
C HIS A 390 -16.59 -15.59 1.38
N LEU A 391 -15.65 -14.69 1.10
CA LEU A 391 -15.24 -13.67 2.05
C LEU A 391 -16.28 -12.55 2.09
N ARG A 392 -16.92 -12.38 3.25
CA ARG A 392 -17.89 -11.30 3.49
C ARG A 392 -17.16 -10.00 3.82
N ILE A 393 -16.60 -9.38 2.79
CA ILE A 393 -16.10 -8.01 2.88
C ILE A 393 -17.20 -7.07 2.40
N GLY A 394 -17.28 -5.88 2.99
CA GLY A 394 -18.23 -4.85 2.58
C GLY A 394 -18.07 -4.42 1.11
N ASN A 395 -18.71 -3.33 0.72
CA ASN A 395 -18.79 -2.93 -0.70
C ASN A 395 -17.46 -2.41 -1.31
N LEU A 396 -16.38 -2.34 -0.53
CA LEU A 396 -15.09 -1.86 -1.01
C LEU A 396 -14.45 -2.90 -1.96
N ARG A 397 -14.09 -2.48 -3.18
CA ARG A 397 -13.56 -3.35 -4.25
C ARG A 397 -14.50 -4.49 -4.68
N ALA A 398 -15.79 -4.17 -4.87
CA ALA A 398 -16.77 -5.09 -5.44
C ALA A 398 -16.40 -5.58 -6.86
N ASP A 399 -15.54 -4.85 -7.56
CA ASP A 399 -14.95 -5.22 -8.84
C ASP A 399 -14.24 -6.58 -8.79
N ILE A 400 -13.34 -6.76 -7.82
CA ILE A 400 -12.58 -8.01 -7.66
C ILE A 400 -13.51 -9.20 -7.41
N GLN A 401 -14.58 -9.00 -6.65
CA GLN A 401 -15.60 -10.04 -6.43
C GLN A 401 -16.32 -10.41 -7.74
N CYS A 402 -16.66 -9.42 -8.57
CA CYS A 402 -17.29 -9.65 -9.88
C CYS A 402 -16.35 -10.43 -10.81
N PHE A 403 -15.11 -10.00 -10.97
CA PHE A 403 -14.12 -10.68 -11.81
C PHE A 403 -13.74 -12.07 -11.28
N ALA A 404 -13.67 -12.28 -9.96
CA ALA A 404 -13.44 -13.59 -9.38
C ALA A 404 -14.57 -14.57 -9.74
N ARG A 405 -15.83 -14.13 -9.71
CA ARG A 405 -16.98 -14.97 -10.09
C ARG A 405 -17.02 -15.30 -11.57
N ILE A 406 -16.64 -14.35 -12.44
CA ILE A 406 -16.51 -14.61 -13.88
C ILE A 406 -15.40 -15.63 -14.14
N LEU A 407 -14.21 -15.43 -13.55
CA LEU A 407 -13.11 -16.38 -13.71
C LEU A 407 -13.46 -17.76 -13.12
N HIS A 408 -14.24 -17.80 -12.04
CA HIS A 408 -14.73 -19.04 -11.44
C HIS A 408 -15.68 -19.81 -12.38
N LEU A 409 -16.60 -19.10 -13.06
CA LEU A 409 -17.44 -19.71 -14.10
C LEU A 409 -16.60 -20.28 -15.23
N ILE A 410 -15.61 -19.52 -15.71
CA ILE A 410 -14.73 -19.96 -16.79
C ILE A 410 -13.92 -21.18 -16.35
N ALA A 411 -13.32 -21.17 -15.16
CA ALA A 411 -12.56 -22.30 -14.64
C ALA A 411 -13.41 -23.58 -14.48
N HIS A 412 -14.69 -23.46 -14.07
CA HIS A 412 -15.59 -24.61 -14.07
C HIS A 412 -15.96 -25.08 -15.48
N TYR A 413 -16.12 -24.16 -16.41
CA TYR A 413 -16.34 -24.48 -17.83
C TYR A 413 -15.14 -25.23 -18.41
N GLU A 414 -13.91 -24.83 -18.08
CA GLU A 414 -12.67 -25.53 -18.48
C GLU A 414 -12.59 -26.97 -17.96
N LEU A 415 -13.19 -27.23 -16.79
CA LEU A 415 -13.28 -28.55 -16.18
C LEU A 415 -14.51 -29.34 -16.62
N GLU A 416 -15.24 -28.86 -17.63
CA GLU A 416 -16.45 -29.51 -18.18
C GLU A 416 -17.57 -29.67 -17.14
N ASN A 417 -17.58 -28.85 -16.08
CA ASN A 417 -18.62 -28.86 -15.04
C ASN A 417 -19.89 -28.14 -15.52
N TYR A 418 -20.41 -28.52 -16.69
CA TYR A 418 -21.45 -27.80 -17.42
C TYR A 418 -22.74 -27.58 -16.64
N SER A 419 -23.24 -28.60 -15.92
CA SER A 419 -24.45 -28.48 -15.10
C SER A 419 -24.28 -27.47 -13.95
N LEU A 420 -23.09 -27.40 -13.36
CA LEU A 420 -22.80 -26.42 -12.31
C LEU A 420 -22.67 -25.00 -12.91
N VAL A 421 -22.01 -24.86 -14.07
CA VAL A 421 -21.92 -23.58 -14.78
C VAL A 421 -23.31 -23.04 -15.10
N GLU A 422 -24.21 -23.88 -15.63
CA GLU A 422 -25.60 -23.51 -15.93
C GLU A 422 -26.33 -22.95 -14.69
N TYR A 423 -26.18 -23.61 -13.55
CA TYR A 423 -26.75 -23.15 -12.28
C TYR A 423 -26.13 -21.82 -11.80
N LEU A 424 -24.81 -21.70 -11.87
CA LEU A 424 -24.08 -20.55 -11.35
C LEU A 424 -24.28 -19.27 -12.18
N ILE A 425 -24.53 -19.35 -13.49
CA ILE A 425 -24.69 -18.16 -14.37
C ILE A 425 -25.73 -17.18 -13.81
N LYS A 426 -26.88 -17.68 -13.34
CA LYS A 426 -27.97 -16.81 -12.84
C LYS A 426 -27.58 -16.08 -11.55
N SER A 427 -26.90 -16.77 -10.63
CA SER A 427 -26.47 -16.16 -9.36
C SER A 427 -25.34 -15.16 -9.57
N VAL A 428 -24.40 -15.45 -10.48
CA VAL A 428 -23.31 -14.55 -10.86
C VAL A 428 -23.86 -13.30 -11.55
N TYR A 429 -24.77 -13.44 -12.52
CA TYR A 429 -25.41 -12.30 -13.17
C TYR A 429 -26.11 -11.39 -12.15
N HIS A 430 -26.90 -11.96 -11.23
CA HIS A 430 -27.61 -11.18 -10.21
C HIS A 430 -26.62 -10.44 -9.29
N PHE A 431 -25.53 -11.08 -8.90
CA PHE A 431 -24.50 -10.46 -8.06
C PHE A 431 -23.84 -9.26 -8.76
N ILE A 432 -23.43 -9.41 -10.02
CA ILE A 432 -22.74 -8.35 -10.78
C ILE A 432 -23.70 -7.18 -11.04
N ALA A 433 -24.94 -7.48 -11.44
CA ALA A 433 -25.97 -6.47 -11.67
C ALA A 433 -26.28 -5.65 -10.40
N LYS A 434 -26.38 -6.33 -9.23
CA LYS A 434 -26.59 -5.67 -7.93
C LYS A 434 -25.47 -4.69 -7.58
N ASN A 435 -24.23 -5.00 -7.94
CA ASN A 435 -23.07 -4.16 -7.64
C ASN A 435 -22.84 -3.04 -8.67
N LYS A 436 -23.71 -2.89 -9.68
CA LYS A 436 -23.60 -1.88 -10.76
C LYS A 436 -22.23 -1.92 -11.46
N ASP A 437 -21.70 -3.12 -11.66
CA ASP A 437 -20.41 -3.38 -12.32
C ASP A 437 -20.55 -4.34 -13.51
N LEU A 438 -21.77 -4.45 -14.07
CA LEU A 438 -22.04 -5.27 -15.25
C LEU A 438 -21.58 -4.52 -16.52
N GLY A 439 -20.29 -4.63 -16.82
CA GLY A 439 -19.73 -4.17 -18.11
C GLY A 439 -20.16 -5.07 -19.27
N GLN A 440 -20.12 -4.54 -20.49
CA GLN A 440 -20.52 -5.28 -21.70
C GLN A 440 -19.68 -6.54 -21.90
N MET A 441 -18.38 -6.47 -21.56
CA MET A 441 -17.48 -7.62 -21.60
C MET A 441 -18.04 -8.82 -20.79
N MET A 442 -18.44 -8.59 -19.53
CA MET A 442 -18.98 -9.65 -18.67
C MET A 442 -20.34 -10.16 -19.17
N GLU A 443 -21.18 -9.26 -19.66
CA GLU A 443 -22.50 -9.62 -20.20
C GLU A 443 -22.36 -10.55 -21.40
N GLU A 444 -21.42 -10.28 -22.29
CA GLU A 444 -21.14 -11.13 -23.45
C GLU A 444 -20.54 -12.48 -23.07
N ILE A 445 -19.69 -12.55 -22.03
CA ILE A 445 -19.23 -13.83 -21.48
C ILE A 445 -20.41 -14.65 -20.94
N LEU A 446 -21.28 -14.03 -20.14
CA LEU A 446 -22.42 -14.73 -19.53
C LEU A 446 -23.41 -15.21 -20.61
N LYS A 447 -23.69 -14.40 -21.62
CA LYS A 447 -24.49 -14.79 -22.80
C LYS A 447 -23.85 -15.94 -23.55
N PHE A 448 -22.54 -15.86 -23.79
CA PHE A 448 -21.79 -16.90 -24.49
C PHE A 448 -21.88 -18.24 -23.75
N LEU A 449 -21.57 -18.25 -22.45
CA LEU A 449 -21.64 -19.46 -21.64
C LEU A 449 -23.07 -20.03 -21.69
N ARG A 450 -24.09 -19.21 -21.42
CA ARG A 450 -25.49 -19.66 -21.43
C ARG A 450 -25.92 -20.29 -22.77
N LYS A 451 -25.47 -19.74 -23.90
CA LYS A 451 -25.86 -20.21 -25.24
C LYS A 451 -25.09 -21.45 -25.68
N ASN A 452 -23.82 -21.60 -25.26
CA ASN A 452 -22.90 -22.58 -25.84
C ASN A 452 -22.44 -23.68 -24.87
N ILE A 453 -23.03 -23.81 -23.66
CA ILE A 453 -22.70 -24.88 -22.70
C ILE A 453 -22.72 -26.27 -23.35
N TYR A 454 -23.73 -26.57 -24.17
CA TYR A 454 -23.92 -27.89 -24.81
C TYR A 454 -23.64 -27.87 -26.33
N ALA A 455 -22.90 -26.86 -26.83
CA ALA A 455 -22.61 -26.75 -28.25
C ALA A 455 -21.62 -27.85 -28.71
N ASN A 456 -21.81 -28.38 -29.93
CA ASN A 456 -20.87 -29.34 -30.50
C ASN A 456 -19.51 -28.69 -30.81
N PRO A 457 -18.40 -29.45 -30.91
CA PRO A 457 -17.05 -28.88 -31.04
C PRO A 457 -16.83 -27.93 -32.22
N LYS A 458 -17.45 -28.24 -33.38
CA LYS A 458 -17.32 -27.41 -34.59
C LYS A 458 -18.06 -26.08 -34.45
N ALA A 459 -19.28 -26.11 -33.90
CA ALA A 459 -20.06 -24.91 -33.59
C ALA A 459 -19.38 -24.08 -32.49
N LEU A 460 -18.76 -24.75 -31.51
CA LEU A 460 -18.10 -24.10 -30.38
C LEU A 460 -16.85 -23.30 -30.81
N LYS A 461 -16.01 -23.85 -31.71
CA LYS A 461 -14.86 -23.12 -32.25
C LYS A 461 -15.28 -21.84 -32.98
N SER A 462 -16.36 -21.89 -33.77
CA SER A 462 -16.94 -20.72 -34.42
C SER A 462 -17.51 -19.72 -33.39
N ALA A 463 -18.18 -20.22 -32.35
CA ALA A 463 -18.71 -19.38 -31.28
C ALA A 463 -17.60 -18.63 -30.51
N PHE A 464 -16.46 -19.29 -30.23
CA PHE A 464 -15.31 -18.63 -29.62
C PHE A 464 -14.72 -17.52 -30.52
N ALA A 465 -14.60 -17.77 -31.83
CA ALA A 465 -14.13 -16.78 -32.78
C ALA A 465 -15.04 -15.54 -32.81
N ASN A 466 -16.36 -15.75 -32.85
CA ASN A 466 -17.35 -14.67 -32.83
C ASN A 466 -17.31 -13.87 -31.51
N LEU A 467 -17.17 -14.56 -30.37
CA LEU A 467 -17.01 -13.88 -29.08
C LEU A 467 -15.71 -13.05 -29.06
N LYS A 468 -14.59 -13.61 -29.52
CA LYS A 468 -13.31 -12.90 -29.58
C LYS A 468 -13.44 -11.61 -30.39
N GLU A 469 -13.99 -11.68 -31.59
CA GLU A 469 -14.18 -10.50 -32.45
C GLU A 469 -14.98 -9.42 -31.73
N LYS A 470 -16.09 -9.79 -31.09
CA LYS A 470 -16.92 -8.87 -30.32
C LYS A 470 -16.18 -8.24 -29.15
N LEU A 471 -15.43 -9.03 -28.38
CA LEU A 471 -14.66 -8.51 -27.24
C LEU A 471 -13.50 -7.62 -27.68
N VAL A 472 -12.85 -7.92 -28.82
CA VAL A 472 -11.82 -7.04 -29.41
C VAL A 472 -12.41 -5.68 -29.80
N GLN A 473 -13.60 -5.65 -30.41
CA GLN A 473 -14.29 -4.38 -30.69
C GLN A 473 -14.63 -3.62 -29.40
N LEU A 474 -15.16 -4.31 -28.38
CA LEU A 474 -15.47 -3.70 -27.08
C LEU A 474 -14.22 -3.13 -26.38
N SER A 475 -13.06 -3.78 -26.53
CA SER A 475 -11.82 -3.31 -25.91
C SER A 475 -11.34 -1.94 -26.41
N GLN A 476 -11.81 -1.51 -27.59
CA GLN A 476 -11.50 -0.18 -28.14
C GLN A 476 -12.27 0.93 -27.42
N ASN A 477 -13.36 0.60 -26.73
CA ASN A 477 -14.07 1.55 -25.89
C ASN A 477 -13.26 1.82 -24.60
N PRO A 478 -12.82 3.06 -24.34
CA PRO A 478 -12.01 3.39 -23.16
C PRO A 478 -12.66 2.99 -21.83
N TYR A 479 -13.98 2.95 -21.77
CA TYR A 479 -14.75 2.63 -20.57
C TYR A 479 -14.90 1.12 -20.34
N GLU A 480 -14.92 0.33 -21.40
CA GLU A 480 -14.93 -1.15 -21.32
C GLU A 480 -13.53 -1.73 -21.15
N ARG A 481 -12.48 -0.98 -21.53
CA ARG A 481 -11.07 -1.40 -21.41
C ARG A 481 -10.71 -1.86 -20.00
N ARG A 482 -11.30 -1.26 -18.97
CA ARG A 482 -11.14 -1.66 -17.56
C ARG A 482 -11.31 -3.17 -17.39
N SER A 483 -12.30 -3.76 -18.04
CA SER A 483 -12.66 -5.17 -17.89
C SER A 483 -11.54 -6.12 -18.34
N PHE A 484 -10.72 -5.68 -19.29
CA PHE A 484 -9.59 -6.44 -19.83
C PHE A 484 -8.34 -6.36 -18.95
N LEU A 485 -8.30 -5.43 -17.98
CA LEU A 485 -7.17 -5.29 -17.04
C LEU A 485 -7.11 -6.42 -16.00
N TYR A 486 -8.25 -7.04 -15.69
CA TYR A 486 -8.35 -8.07 -14.65
C TYR A 486 -8.11 -9.47 -15.18
N LEU A 487 -8.50 -9.73 -16.43
CA LEU A 487 -8.40 -11.04 -17.07
C LEU A 487 -8.10 -10.87 -18.56
N ASP A 488 -7.04 -11.51 -19.03
CA ASP A 488 -6.66 -11.57 -20.45
C ASP A 488 -7.56 -12.57 -21.21
N ILE A 489 -8.86 -12.24 -21.25
CA ILE A 489 -9.90 -13.10 -21.81
C ILE A 489 -9.69 -13.34 -23.30
N ILE A 490 -9.09 -12.38 -24.00
CA ILE A 490 -8.77 -12.51 -25.44
C ILE A 490 -7.76 -13.63 -25.66
N SER A 491 -6.69 -13.69 -24.86
CA SER A 491 -5.70 -14.75 -25.00
C SER A 491 -6.25 -16.12 -24.58
N TRP A 492 -7.18 -16.17 -23.63
CA TRP A 492 -7.94 -17.40 -23.34
C TRP A 492 -8.78 -17.87 -24.54
N LEU A 493 -9.52 -16.96 -25.19
CA LEU A 493 -10.31 -17.30 -26.38
C LEU A 493 -9.45 -17.79 -27.55
N GLU A 494 -8.30 -17.16 -27.78
CA GLU A 494 -7.33 -17.61 -28.79
C GLU A 494 -6.81 -19.02 -28.50
N SER A 495 -6.50 -19.29 -27.23
CA SER A 495 -6.12 -20.62 -26.77
C SER A 495 -7.17 -21.66 -27.14
N LYS A 496 -8.47 -21.34 -27.00
CA LYS A 496 -9.58 -22.23 -27.41
C LYS A 496 -9.76 -22.37 -28.90
N ILE A 497 -9.53 -21.31 -29.66
CA ILE A 497 -9.62 -21.36 -31.12
C ILE A 497 -8.48 -22.19 -31.72
N GLU A 498 -7.28 -22.05 -31.16
CA GLU A 498 -6.06 -22.70 -31.66
C GLU A 498 -5.81 -24.09 -31.07
N GLY A 499 -6.41 -24.40 -29.92
CA GLY A 499 -6.21 -25.68 -29.22
C GLY A 499 -4.87 -25.76 -28.50
N ILE A 500 -4.35 -24.63 -28.02
CA ILE A 500 -3.08 -24.55 -27.27
C ILE A 500 -3.29 -23.95 -25.87
N PRO A 501 -2.40 -24.23 -24.90
CA PRO A 501 -2.45 -23.63 -23.57
C PRO A 501 -2.45 -22.09 -23.59
N VAL A 502 -3.19 -21.47 -22.65
CA VAL A 502 -3.29 -20.00 -22.52
C VAL A 502 -1.92 -19.36 -22.34
N GLN A 503 -1.06 -19.95 -21.51
CA GLN A 503 0.30 -19.46 -21.31
C GLN A 503 1.12 -19.39 -22.61
N ASP A 504 0.95 -20.36 -23.52
CA ASP A 504 1.70 -20.41 -24.78
C ASP A 504 1.26 -19.30 -25.73
N VAL A 505 -0.05 -18.98 -25.74
CA VAL A 505 -0.58 -17.82 -26.48
C VAL A 505 0.06 -16.53 -25.97
N ILE A 506 0.04 -16.31 -24.65
CA ILE A 506 0.56 -15.08 -24.03
C ILE A 506 2.08 -15.00 -24.23
N ARG A 507 2.81 -16.11 -24.05
CA ARG A 507 4.25 -16.19 -24.30
C ARG A 507 4.58 -15.86 -25.75
N ARG A 508 3.81 -16.40 -26.71
CA ARG A 508 4.00 -16.12 -28.14
C ARG A 508 3.78 -14.64 -28.45
N LYS A 509 2.72 -14.02 -27.91
CA LYS A 509 2.46 -12.58 -28.04
C LYS A 509 3.59 -11.74 -27.48
N PHE A 510 4.09 -12.11 -26.31
CA PHE A 510 5.22 -11.45 -25.66
C PHE A 510 6.48 -11.51 -26.52
N VAL A 511 6.86 -12.70 -27.02
CA VAL A 511 8.04 -12.88 -27.88
C VAL A 511 7.91 -12.09 -29.19
N LYS A 512 6.70 -12.05 -29.77
CA LYS A 512 6.39 -11.28 -30.99
C LYS A 512 6.20 -9.78 -30.76
N ARG A 513 6.22 -9.31 -29.50
CA ARG A 513 5.94 -7.92 -29.10
C ARG A 513 4.59 -7.41 -29.59
N GLU A 514 3.59 -8.29 -29.62
CA GLU A 514 2.21 -7.92 -29.95
C GLU A 514 1.64 -7.01 -28.85
N LYS A 515 0.86 -6.00 -29.23
CA LYS A 515 0.23 -5.11 -28.27
C LYS A 515 -0.80 -5.90 -27.46
N ARG A 516 -0.71 -5.79 -26.13
CA ARG A 516 -1.73 -6.29 -25.22
C ARG A 516 -2.96 -5.39 -25.33
N ILE A 517 -4.14 -6.00 -25.39
CA ILE A 517 -5.44 -5.33 -25.48
C ILE A 517 -5.84 -4.83 -24.10
#